data_AF-A0AA96EK56-F1
#
_entry.id   AF-A0AA96EK56-F1
#
_cell.length_a   1.000
_cell.length_b   1.000
_cell.length_c   1.000
_cell.angle_alpha   90.00
_cell.angle_beta   90.00
_cell.angle_gamma   90.00
#
_symmetry.space_group_name_H-M   'P 1'
#
loop_
_entity.id
_entity.type
_entity.pdbx_description
1 polymer ?
#
loop_
_entity_poly.entity_id
_entity_poly.type
_entity_poly.pdbx_seq_one_letter_code
_entity_poly.pdbx_strand_id
1 'polypeptide(L)'
;MAPKFTHECYDDATAATLKKKHTPPPIAPGRPTAETKFVALGIVLIFAGFAVGGIFGAPWVAIAACLIGFLCFMWSRVEAWESRHRRPGVLDEIEPLDARELNRMADMAETYPELHSHITAWVKERKTLRKRDLWACAAFAANLDELKERTDAVERLRNIQA
;
A
#
# COMPACT_ATOMS: atom_id res chain seq x y z
N MET A 1 30.92 3.96 5.72
CA MET A 1 30.69 4.03 4.26
C MET A 1 29.33 4.67 4.07
N ALA A 2 29.23 5.76 3.31
CA ALA A 2 27.94 6.35 2.97
C ALA A 2 27.13 5.34 2.12
N PRO A 3 25.82 5.18 2.37
CA PRO A 3 24.98 4.29 1.58
C PRO A 3 24.93 4.81 0.15
N LYS A 4 25.02 3.92 -0.85
CA LYS A 4 24.93 4.31 -2.26
C LYS A 4 23.51 4.06 -2.77
N PHE A 5 22.95 5.03 -3.49
CA PHE A 5 21.69 4.86 -4.18
C PHE A 5 21.88 4.01 -5.44
N THR A 6 21.21 2.85 -5.52
CA THR A 6 21.36 1.87 -6.62
C THR A 6 20.07 1.64 -7.40
N HIS A 7 19.02 2.44 -7.15
CA HIS A 7 17.74 2.27 -7.82
C HIS A 7 17.81 2.79 -9.26
N GLU A 8 17.21 2.06 -10.19
CA GLU A 8 17.14 2.40 -11.61
C GLU A 8 15.69 2.63 -12.01
N CYS A 9 15.44 3.73 -12.72
CA CYS A 9 14.13 4.03 -13.29
C CYS A 9 13.81 3.08 -14.44
N TYR A 10 12.58 2.55 -14.47
CA TYR A 10 12.14 1.70 -15.56
C TYR A 10 12.01 2.44 -16.89
N ASP A 11 12.38 1.76 -17.96
CA ASP A 11 12.01 2.15 -19.32
C ASP A 11 10.50 1.95 -19.55
N ASP A 12 9.92 2.76 -20.43
CA ASP A 12 8.48 2.74 -20.72
C ASP A 12 8.01 1.38 -21.26
N ALA A 13 8.86 0.68 -22.02
CA ALA A 13 8.58 -0.67 -22.51
C ALA A 13 8.46 -1.68 -21.36
N THR A 14 9.35 -1.61 -20.37
CA THR A 14 9.34 -2.49 -19.20
C THR A 14 8.11 -2.24 -18.34
N ALA A 15 7.77 -0.95 -18.11
CA ALA A 15 6.57 -0.58 -17.36
C ALA A 15 5.28 -1.04 -18.05
N ALA A 16 5.18 -0.90 -19.38
CA ALA A 16 4.03 -1.38 -20.15
C ALA A 16 3.87 -2.90 -20.07
N THR A 17 4.98 -3.64 -20.09
CA THR A 17 4.98 -5.11 -19.98
C THR A 17 4.53 -5.56 -18.59
N LEU A 18 5.02 -4.90 -17.54
CA LEU A 18 4.60 -5.14 -16.16
C LEU A 18 3.12 -4.83 -15.94
N LYS A 19 2.63 -3.72 -16.52
CA LYS A 19 1.21 -3.36 -16.51
C LYS A 19 0.37 -4.47 -17.12
N LYS A 20 0.73 -4.93 -18.32
CA LYS A 20 -0.01 -5.98 -19.04
C LYS A 20 -0.03 -7.31 -18.27
N LYS A 21 1.06 -7.68 -17.61
CA LYS A 21 1.16 -8.93 -16.84
C LYS A 21 0.32 -8.94 -15.57
N HIS A 22 0.16 -7.77 -14.93
CA HIS A 22 -0.49 -7.67 -13.62
C HIS A 22 -1.88 -7.04 -13.65
N THR A 23 -2.33 -6.51 -14.80
CA THR A 23 -3.69 -5.99 -14.95
C THR A 23 -4.68 -7.15 -14.85
N PRO A 24 -5.52 -7.23 -13.81
CA PRO A 24 -6.55 -8.25 -13.74
C PRO A 24 -7.53 -8.07 -14.91
N PRO A 25 -8.14 -9.16 -15.42
CA PRO A 25 -9.16 -9.04 -16.45
C PRO A 25 -10.28 -8.09 -15.97
N PRO A 26 -10.86 -7.27 -16.87
CA PRO A 26 -11.88 -6.30 -16.50
C PRO A 26 -13.01 -7.01 -15.74
N ILE A 27 -13.27 -6.56 -14.52
CA ILE A 27 -14.42 -7.02 -13.74
C ILE A 27 -15.66 -6.50 -14.47
N ALA A 28 -16.50 -7.41 -14.96
CA ALA A 28 -17.75 -7.05 -15.62
C ALA A 28 -18.54 -6.07 -14.73
N PRO A 29 -19.06 -4.96 -15.29
CA PRO A 29 -19.84 -3.98 -14.53
C PRO A 29 -21.05 -4.70 -13.90
N GLY A 30 -21.19 -4.59 -12.57
CA GLY A 30 -22.28 -5.20 -11.81
C GLY A 30 -21.94 -6.44 -10.99
N ARG A 31 -20.66 -6.87 -10.89
CA ARG A 31 -20.29 -7.91 -9.91
C ARG A 31 -20.27 -7.31 -8.49
N PRO A 32 -21.10 -7.79 -7.56
CA PRO A 32 -20.99 -7.36 -6.17
C PRO A 32 -19.62 -7.75 -5.63
N THR A 33 -18.99 -6.81 -4.93
CA THR A 33 -17.72 -7.01 -4.21
C THR A 33 -17.85 -8.16 -3.21
N ALA A 34 -16.73 -8.81 -2.85
CA ALA A 34 -16.74 -9.88 -1.85
C ALA A 34 -17.40 -9.42 -0.54
N GLU A 35 -17.08 -8.19 -0.09
CA GLU A 35 -17.70 -7.54 1.06
C GLU A 35 -19.24 -7.50 0.99
N THR A 36 -19.81 -7.07 -0.15
CA THR A 36 -21.28 -6.96 -0.27
C THR A 36 -21.96 -8.32 -0.28
N LYS A 37 -21.30 -9.37 -0.80
CA LYS A 37 -21.82 -10.75 -0.75
C LYS A 37 -21.81 -11.33 0.66
N PHE A 38 -20.74 -11.11 1.43
CA PHE A 38 -20.63 -11.64 2.79
C PHE A 38 -21.58 -10.94 3.76
N VAL A 39 -21.78 -9.63 3.62
CA VAL A 39 -22.77 -8.89 4.41
C VAL A 39 -24.19 -9.36 4.10
N ALA A 40 -24.54 -9.52 2.82
CA ALA A 40 -25.85 -10.01 2.42
C ALA A 40 -26.11 -11.44 2.93
N LEU A 41 -25.12 -12.34 2.82
CA LEU A 41 -25.21 -13.71 3.32
C LEU A 41 -25.41 -13.73 4.85
N GLY A 42 -24.66 -12.92 5.59
CA GLY A 42 -24.78 -12.81 7.04
C GLY A 42 -26.18 -12.37 7.48
N ILE A 43 -26.76 -11.36 6.81
CA ILE A 43 -28.12 -10.88 7.10
C ILE A 43 -29.16 -11.98 6.83
N VAL A 44 -29.08 -12.66 5.68
CA VAL A 44 -30.03 -13.73 5.32
C VAL A 44 -29.99 -14.88 6.32
N LEU A 45 -28.79 -15.29 6.77
CA LEU A 45 -28.63 -16.37 7.75
C LEU A 45 -29.22 -16.02 9.12
N ILE A 46 -29.07 -14.77 9.58
CA ILE A 46 -29.69 -14.30 10.81
C ILE A 46 -31.22 -14.41 10.71
N PHE A 47 -31.83 -13.88 9.65
CA PHE A 47 -33.29 -13.94 9.46
C PHE A 47 -33.81 -15.38 9.34
N ALA A 48 -33.11 -16.24 8.60
CA ALA A 48 -33.46 -17.65 8.48
C ALA A 48 -33.39 -18.39 9.83
N GLY A 49 -32.36 -18.12 10.63
CA GLY A 49 -32.20 -18.70 11.96
C GLY A 49 -33.28 -18.29 12.96
N PHE A 50 -33.72 -17.02 12.92
CA PHE A 50 -34.85 -16.55 13.72
C PHE A 50 -36.18 -17.17 13.29
N ALA A 51 -36.41 -17.32 11.97
CA ALA A 51 -37.61 -17.97 11.45
C ALA A 51 -37.68 -19.45 11.88
N VAL A 52 -36.59 -20.20 11.70
CA VAL A 52 -36.53 -21.63 12.09
C VAL A 52 -36.57 -21.78 13.62
N GLY A 53 -35.82 -20.98 14.37
CA GLY A 53 -35.83 -21.01 15.84
C GLY A 53 -37.20 -20.70 16.44
N GLY A 54 -37.95 -19.77 15.83
CA GLY A 54 -39.32 -19.43 16.23
C GLY A 54 -40.35 -20.51 15.89
N ILE A 55 -40.21 -21.16 14.72
CA ILE A 55 -41.13 -22.23 14.29
C ILE A 55 -40.94 -23.51 15.12
N PHE A 56 -39.70 -23.86 15.45
CA PHE A 56 -39.39 -25.14 16.11
C PHE A 56 -39.10 -25.02 17.62
N GLY A 57 -39.26 -23.83 18.21
CA GLY A 57 -39.00 -23.61 19.64
C GLY A 57 -37.54 -23.91 20.04
N ALA A 58 -36.60 -23.71 19.12
CA ALA A 58 -35.19 -24.07 19.27
C ALA A 58 -34.34 -22.80 19.38
N PRO A 59 -34.26 -22.16 20.56
CA PRO A 59 -33.57 -20.87 20.73
C PRO A 59 -32.07 -20.94 20.43
N TRP A 60 -31.47 -22.13 20.56
CA TRP A 60 -30.07 -22.38 20.21
C TRP A 60 -29.77 -22.19 18.71
N VAL A 61 -30.76 -22.40 17.83
CA VAL A 61 -30.64 -22.16 16.38
C VAL A 61 -30.54 -20.66 16.08
N ALA A 62 -31.30 -19.83 16.80
CA ALA A 62 -31.23 -18.38 16.66
C ALA A 62 -29.88 -17.83 17.17
N ILE A 63 -29.38 -18.35 18.29
CA ILE A 63 -28.05 -17.98 18.83
C ILE A 63 -26.94 -18.37 17.84
N ALA A 64 -26.99 -19.58 17.29
CA ALA A 64 -26.02 -20.04 16.29
C ALA A 64 -26.03 -19.16 15.02
N ALA A 65 -27.22 -18.76 14.54
CA ALA A 65 -27.35 -17.88 13.39
C ALA A 65 -26.80 -16.47 13.64
N CYS A 66 -27.02 -15.91 14.84
CA CYS A 66 -26.41 -14.64 15.24
C CYS A 66 -24.88 -14.71 15.28
N LEU A 67 -24.31 -15.81 15.79
CA LEU A 67 -22.85 -16.02 15.81
C LEU A 67 -22.25 -16.11 14.40
N ILE A 68 -22.90 -16.85 13.49
CA ILE A 68 -22.46 -16.96 12.10
C ILE A 68 -22.56 -15.61 11.39
N GLY A 69 -23.66 -14.87 11.57
CA GLY A 69 -23.81 -13.53 11.01
C GLY A 69 -22.75 -12.54 11.54
N PHE A 70 -22.43 -12.61 12.82
CA PHE A 70 -21.35 -11.82 13.43
C PHE A 70 -19.98 -12.18 12.86
N LEU A 71 -19.68 -13.47 12.68
CA LEU A 71 -18.43 -13.92 12.05
C LEU A 71 -18.30 -13.46 10.59
N CYS A 72 -19.38 -13.51 9.81
CA CYS A 72 -19.39 -12.98 8.44
C CYS A 72 -19.14 -11.47 8.41
N PHE A 73 -19.71 -10.72 9.36
CA PHE A 73 -19.46 -9.28 9.49
C PHE A 73 -18.02 -8.98 9.89
N MET A 74 -17.47 -9.71 10.87
CA MET A 74 -16.06 -9.58 11.25
C MET A 74 -15.13 -9.91 10.09
N TRP A 75 -15.43 -10.94 9.30
CA TRP A 75 -14.66 -11.28 8.11
C TRP A 75 -14.66 -10.15 7.08
N SER A 76 -15.81 -9.51 6.80
CA SER A 76 -15.86 -8.34 5.92
C SER A 76 -15.02 -7.16 6.44
N ARG A 77 -14.91 -6.99 7.76
CA ARG A 77 -14.07 -5.96 8.37
C ARG A 77 -12.58 -6.28 8.23
N VAL A 78 -12.21 -7.56 8.31
CA VAL A 78 -10.84 -8.03 8.06
C VAL A 78 -10.48 -7.81 6.59
N GLU A 79 -11.34 -8.16 5.63
CA GLU A 79 -11.11 -7.88 4.21
C GLU A 79 -11.00 -6.36 3.92
N ALA A 80 -11.85 -5.54 4.55
CA ALA A 80 -11.81 -4.08 4.46
C ALA A 80 -10.54 -3.46 5.08
N TRP A 81 -9.97 -4.12 6.08
CA TRP A 81 -8.74 -3.72 6.73
C TRP A 81 -7.52 -4.15 5.90
N GLU A 82 -7.54 -5.39 5.40
CA GLU A 82 -6.51 -5.96 4.55
C GLU A 82 -6.43 -5.23 3.20
N SER A 83 -7.56 -4.79 2.63
CA SER A 83 -7.57 -3.95 1.42
C SER A 83 -6.92 -2.57 1.64
N ARG A 84 -7.06 -1.99 2.84
CA ARG A 84 -6.42 -0.72 3.23
C ARG A 84 -4.94 -0.84 3.55
N HIS A 85 -4.51 -1.99 4.07
CA HIS A 85 -3.11 -2.27 4.40
C HIS A 85 -2.43 -3.14 3.34
N ARG A 86 -3.10 -3.42 2.23
CA ARG A 86 -2.55 -4.20 1.13
C ARG A 86 -1.32 -3.47 0.66
N ARG A 87 -0.19 -4.19 0.59
CA ARG A 87 0.99 -3.63 -0.08
C ARG A 87 0.52 -3.15 -1.45
N PRO A 88 0.78 -1.88 -1.80
CA PRO A 88 0.41 -1.33 -3.08
C PRO A 88 0.85 -2.29 -4.18
N GLY A 89 -0.06 -2.56 -5.10
CA GLY A 89 0.20 -3.54 -6.13
C GLY A 89 1.31 -3.05 -7.05
N VAL A 90 1.94 -3.97 -7.78
CA VAL A 90 2.89 -3.65 -8.86
C VAL A 90 2.32 -2.62 -9.85
N LEU A 91 0.98 -2.55 -9.97
CA LEU A 91 0.27 -1.57 -10.79
C LEU A 91 0.27 -0.13 -10.22
N ASP A 92 0.21 0.01 -8.91
CA ASP A 92 0.24 1.32 -8.25
C ASP A 92 1.67 1.88 -8.29
N GLU A 93 2.67 0.99 -8.23
CA GLU A 93 4.08 1.33 -8.33
C GLU A 93 4.51 1.88 -9.70
N ILE A 94 3.82 1.49 -10.78
CA ILE A 94 4.14 1.92 -12.15
C ILE A 94 3.34 3.16 -12.60
N GLU A 95 2.48 3.70 -11.75
CA GLU A 95 1.71 4.90 -12.05
C GLU A 95 2.66 6.11 -12.17
N PRO A 96 2.50 6.97 -13.19
CA PRO A 96 3.29 8.19 -13.29
C PRO A 96 3.04 9.10 -12.09
N LEU A 97 4.07 9.86 -11.71
CA LEU A 97 3.96 10.82 -10.61
C LEU A 97 3.02 11.98 -10.96
N ASP A 98 2.21 12.40 -9.99
CA ASP A 98 1.45 13.64 -10.09
C ASP A 98 2.35 14.88 -9.86
N ALA A 99 1.81 16.08 -10.10
CA ALA A 99 2.58 17.33 -9.94
C ALA A 99 3.08 17.56 -8.50
N ARG A 100 2.32 17.12 -7.50
CA ARG A 100 2.69 17.27 -6.08
C ARG A 100 3.82 16.30 -5.72
N GLU A 101 3.75 15.09 -6.21
CA GLU A 101 4.74 14.03 -6.06
C GLU A 101 6.06 14.39 -6.77
N LEU A 102 5.98 14.99 -7.96
CA LEU A 102 7.15 15.53 -8.66
C LEU A 102 7.84 16.65 -7.87
N ASN A 103 7.06 17.59 -7.32
CA ASN A 103 7.62 18.64 -6.46
C ASN A 103 8.31 18.05 -5.23
N ARG A 104 7.67 17.07 -4.57
CA ARG A 104 8.28 16.37 -3.44
C ARG A 104 9.60 15.68 -3.81
N MET A 105 9.69 15.13 -5.01
CA MET A 105 10.91 14.51 -5.50
C MET A 105 12.00 15.55 -5.79
N ALA A 106 11.62 16.73 -6.30
CA ALA A 106 12.53 17.85 -6.47
C ALA A 106 13.07 18.37 -5.12
N ASP A 107 12.21 18.54 -4.12
CA ASP A 107 12.61 18.95 -2.76
C ASP A 107 13.63 17.96 -2.16
N MET A 108 13.43 16.66 -2.36
CA MET A 108 14.40 15.64 -1.95
C MET A 108 15.72 15.74 -2.73
N ALA A 109 15.66 16.04 -4.03
CA ALA A 109 16.85 16.22 -4.84
C ALA A 109 17.68 17.44 -4.40
N GLU A 110 17.04 18.50 -3.92
CA GLU A 110 17.72 19.68 -3.36
C GLU A 110 18.34 19.39 -1.99
N THR A 111 17.63 18.61 -1.17
CA THR A 111 18.07 18.27 0.20
C THR A 111 19.20 17.23 0.22
N TYR A 112 19.16 16.25 -0.68
CA TYR A 112 20.10 15.13 -0.74
C TYR A 112 20.86 15.12 -2.08
N PRO A 113 22.12 15.61 -2.10
CA PRO A 113 22.93 15.69 -3.33
C PRO A 113 23.13 14.34 -4.02
N GLU A 114 23.12 13.26 -3.24
CA GLU A 114 23.26 11.89 -3.72
C GLU A 114 22.08 11.50 -4.63
N LEU A 115 20.86 11.96 -4.32
CA LEU A 115 19.68 11.73 -5.17
C LEU A 115 19.66 12.65 -6.39
N HIS A 116 20.20 13.88 -6.25
CA HIS A 116 20.19 14.89 -7.31
C HIS A 116 20.78 14.40 -8.64
N SER A 117 21.92 13.71 -8.58
CA SER A 117 22.60 13.20 -9.77
C SER A 117 21.78 12.15 -10.52
N HIS A 118 21.12 11.26 -9.79
CA HIS A 118 20.27 10.21 -10.36
C HIS A 118 18.99 10.78 -10.98
N ILE A 119 18.31 11.68 -10.26
CA ILE A 119 17.08 12.32 -10.74
C ILE A 119 17.36 13.14 -11.99
N THR A 120 18.45 13.92 -11.99
CA THR A 120 18.84 14.73 -13.16
C THR A 120 19.18 13.84 -14.37
N ALA A 121 19.84 12.69 -14.15
CA ALA A 121 20.11 11.72 -15.20
C ALA A 121 18.81 11.17 -15.81
N TRP A 122 17.83 10.78 -14.97
CA TRP A 122 16.54 10.28 -15.45
C TRP A 122 15.75 11.33 -16.26
N VAL A 123 15.78 12.59 -15.80
CA VAL A 123 15.15 13.72 -16.53
C VAL A 123 15.85 13.95 -17.87
N LYS A 124 17.20 13.91 -17.90
CA LYS A 124 17.99 14.05 -19.13
C LYS A 124 17.73 12.92 -20.13
N GLU A 125 17.55 11.69 -19.63
CA GLU A 125 17.18 10.50 -20.40
C GLU A 125 15.70 10.50 -20.83
N ARG A 126 14.91 11.51 -20.42
CA ARG A 126 13.47 11.63 -20.68
C ARG A 126 12.65 10.44 -20.18
N LYS A 127 13.06 9.84 -19.06
CA LYS A 127 12.33 8.73 -18.45
C LYS A 127 11.07 9.21 -17.74
N THR A 128 10.00 8.42 -17.83
CA THR A 128 8.77 8.67 -17.07
C THR A 128 8.97 8.24 -15.62
N LEU A 129 9.01 9.21 -14.72
CA LEU A 129 9.12 8.97 -13.28
C LEU A 129 7.80 8.43 -12.71
N ARG A 130 7.88 7.40 -11.88
CA ARG A 130 6.73 6.67 -11.34
C ARG A 130 6.76 6.64 -9.82
N LYS A 131 5.63 6.27 -9.21
CA LYS A 131 5.48 6.19 -7.73
C LYS A 131 6.53 5.32 -7.06
N ARG A 132 6.95 4.23 -7.69
CA ARG A 132 8.08 3.42 -7.20
C ARG A 132 9.38 4.20 -7.06
N ASP A 133 9.70 5.04 -8.03
CA ASP A 133 10.94 5.82 -8.03
C ASP A 133 10.92 6.82 -6.87
N LEU A 134 9.78 7.47 -6.66
CA LEU A 134 9.56 8.36 -5.52
C LEU A 134 9.75 7.61 -4.18
N TRP A 135 9.22 6.40 -4.03
CA TRP A 135 9.39 5.62 -2.80
C TRP A 135 10.83 5.17 -2.58
N ALA A 136 11.53 4.78 -3.63
CA ALA A 136 12.94 4.45 -3.53
C ALA A 136 13.76 5.66 -3.05
N CYS A 137 13.50 6.84 -3.61
CA CYS A 137 14.12 8.09 -3.16
C CYS A 137 13.77 8.42 -1.70
N ALA A 138 12.50 8.32 -1.31
CA ALA A 138 12.04 8.60 0.05
C ALA A 138 12.63 7.64 1.09
N ALA A 139 12.73 6.35 0.77
CA ALA A 139 13.33 5.34 1.64
C ALA A 139 14.83 5.59 1.82
N PHE A 140 15.52 6.00 0.75
CA PHE A 140 16.94 6.35 0.83
C PHE A 140 17.17 7.61 1.66
N ALA A 141 16.38 8.66 1.45
CA ALA A 141 16.41 9.88 2.26
C ALA A 141 16.23 9.59 3.76
N ALA A 142 15.25 8.75 4.12
CA ALA A 142 15.01 8.35 5.50
C ALA A 142 16.23 7.63 6.13
N ASN A 143 16.91 6.76 5.38
CA ASN A 143 18.12 6.10 5.85
C ASN A 143 19.28 7.09 6.07
N LEU A 144 19.39 8.13 5.23
CA LEU A 144 20.41 9.17 5.40
C LEU A 144 20.15 10.02 6.63
N ASP A 145 18.89 10.39 6.88
CA ASP A 145 18.52 11.14 8.07
C ASP A 145 18.86 10.38 9.35
N GLU A 146 18.55 9.08 9.38
CA GLU A 146 18.87 8.21 10.52
C GLU A 146 20.39 8.10 10.74
N LEU A 147 21.17 7.99 9.66
CA LEU A 147 22.63 7.97 9.75
C LEU A 147 23.19 9.30 10.28
N LYS A 148 22.62 10.42 9.83
CA LYS A 148 23.02 11.75 10.29
C LYS A 148 22.74 11.92 11.77
N GLU A 149 21.55 11.54 12.23
CA GLU A 149 21.18 11.60 13.64
C GLU A 149 22.12 10.76 14.52
N ARG A 150 22.45 9.54 14.09
CA ARG A 150 23.41 8.68 14.79
C ARG A 150 24.81 9.31 14.83
N THR A 151 25.25 9.94 13.74
CA THR A 151 26.56 10.59 13.65
C THR A 151 26.63 11.80 14.58
N ASP A 152 25.62 12.67 14.55
CA ASP A 152 25.50 13.83 15.43
C ASP A 152 25.47 13.42 16.91
N ALA A 153 24.78 12.32 17.23
CA ALA A 153 24.76 11.77 18.58
C ALA A 153 26.15 11.31 19.05
N VAL A 154 26.91 10.64 18.19
CA VAL A 154 28.29 10.20 18.50
C VAL A 154 29.23 11.39 18.67
N GLU A 155 29.13 12.42 17.82
CA GLU A 155 29.94 13.63 17.96
C GLU A 155 29.66 14.38 19.27
N ARG A 156 28.39 14.47 19.68
CA ARG A 156 28.01 15.05 20.99
C ARG A 156 28.63 14.27 22.14
N LEU A 157 28.57 12.94 22.11
CA LEU A 157 29.20 12.10 23.14
C LEU A 157 30.71 12.30 23.21
N ARG A 158 31.37 12.41 22.05
CA ARG A 158 32.80 12.68 21.96
C ARG A 158 33.18 14.04 22.56
N ASN A 159 32.37 15.07 22.30
CA ASN A 159 32.61 16.42 22.83
C ASN A 159 32.34 16.55 24.35
N ILE A 160 31.56 15.64 24.93
CA ILE A 160 31.34 15.58 26.40
C ILE A 160 32.52 14.89 27.12
N GLN A 161 33.24 14.01 26.41
CA GLN A 161 34.39 13.27 26.97
C GLN A 161 35.74 14.00 26.80
N ALA A 162 35.77 15.09 26.03
CA ALA A 162 36.94 15.94 25.81
C ALA A 162 36.94 17.13 26.78
#